data_AF-A0A5Q4EPN4-F1
#
_entry.id   AF-A0A5Q4EPN4-F1
#
_cell.length_a   1.000
_cell.length_b   1.000
_cell.length_c   1.000
_cell.angle_alpha   90.00
_cell.angle_beta   90.00
_cell.angle_gamma   90.00
#
_symmetry.space_group_name_H-M   'P 1'
#
loop_
_entity.id
_entity.type
_entity.pdbx_description
1 polymer ?
#
loop_
_entity_poly.entity_id
_entity_poly.type
_entity_poly.pdbx_seq_one_letter_code
_entity_poly.pdbx_strand_id
1 'polypeptide(L)'
;MVGDIGANSSLFPIPASDVRERPWEDAARSSSSGTIQGSASAFASFLSPTQERQTPEEAARRAAEEFVSISMVQPILSSLRETEDAAAPFAPGDAERRFRPMLDAEIARRIVQREDYALVNEVARRMLERMGGAAEAQAGQAGKELDRHA
;
A
#
# COMPACT_ATOMS: atom_id res chain seq x y z
N MET A 1 -17.97 -17.36 -62.01
CA MET A 1 -19.36 -17.82 -61.83
C MET A 1 -19.33 -18.73 -60.62
N VAL A 2 -19.66 -18.22 -59.42
CA VAL A 2 -21.01 -18.20 -58.80
C VAL A 2 -21.51 -19.64 -58.63
N GLY A 3 -21.87 -20.16 -57.48
CA GLY A 3 -22.12 -19.66 -56.12
C GLY A 3 -22.17 -20.91 -55.21
N ASP A 4 -22.04 -20.84 -53.89
CA ASP A 4 -22.92 -20.27 -52.85
C ASP A 4 -23.22 -21.43 -51.88
N ILE A 5 -23.16 -21.14 -50.60
CA ILE A 5 -23.13 -22.07 -49.48
C ILE A 5 -24.58 -22.37 -49.10
N GLY A 6 -25.00 -23.61 -49.30
CA GLY A 6 -26.35 -24.07 -48.99
C GLY A 6 -26.68 -24.05 -47.49
N ALA A 7 -27.73 -23.29 -47.17
CA ALA A 7 -28.75 -23.49 -46.11
C ALA A 7 -28.24 -23.58 -44.65
N ASN A 8 -28.29 -22.52 -43.83
CA ASN A 8 -29.46 -21.80 -43.31
C ASN A 8 -30.61 -22.72 -42.87
N SER A 9 -30.56 -23.14 -41.61
CA SER A 9 -31.70 -23.70 -40.87
C SER A 9 -32.18 -22.67 -39.85
N SER A 10 -33.46 -22.39 -39.94
CA SER A 10 -34.22 -21.31 -39.34
C SER A 10 -34.74 -21.64 -37.92
N LEU A 11 -35.42 -20.65 -37.35
CA LEU A 11 -36.29 -20.65 -36.15
C LEU A 11 -35.59 -20.51 -34.80
N PHE A 12 -35.53 -19.28 -34.27
CA PHE A 12 -36.50 -18.82 -33.27
C PHE A 12 -36.63 -17.28 -33.33
N PRO A 13 -37.84 -16.72 -33.47
CA PRO A 13 -38.05 -15.27 -33.42
C PRO A 13 -37.95 -14.78 -31.97
N ILE A 14 -37.09 -13.78 -31.73
CA ILE A 14 -37.10 -13.02 -30.48
C ILE A 14 -38.31 -12.08 -30.55
N PRO A 15 -39.32 -12.20 -29.67
CA PRO A 15 -40.39 -11.21 -29.64
C PRO A 15 -39.82 -9.88 -29.12
N ALA A 16 -39.96 -8.85 -29.95
CA ALA A 16 -39.88 -7.47 -29.52
C ALA A 16 -40.98 -7.21 -28.48
N SER A 17 -40.69 -6.29 -27.55
CA SER A 17 -41.55 -5.82 -26.46
C SER A 17 -41.93 -6.84 -25.39
N ASP A 18 -40.99 -7.09 -24.47
CA ASP A 18 -41.34 -7.24 -23.06
C ASP A 18 -40.20 -6.64 -22.22
N VAL A 19 -40.19 -5.31 -22.15
CA VAL A 19 -39.37 -4.54 -21.21
C VAL A 19 -39.97 -4.80 -19.82
N ARG A 20 -39.58 -5.93 -19.21
CA ARG A 20 -39.69 -6.08 -17.76
C ARG A 20 -38.72 -5.10 -17.15
N GLU A 21 -39.28 -4.05 -16.58
CA GLU A 21 -38.56 -3.06 -15.80
C GLU A 21 -37.63 -3.77 -14.82
N ARG A 22 -36.38 -3.31 -14.78
CA ARG A 22 -35.36 -3.76 -13.84
C ARG A 22 -35.29 -2.73 -12.71
N PRO A 23 -36.17 -2.81 -11.70
CA PRO A 23 -36.35 -1.76 -10.70
C PRO A 23 -35.11 -1.50 -9.83
N TRP A 24 -34.11 -2.39 -9.86
CA TRP A 24 -32.86 -2.23 -9.13
C TRP A 24 -31.76 -1.53 -9.93
N GLU A 25 -31.90 -1.40 -11.26
CA GLU A 25 -30.94 -0.69 -12.11
C GLU A 25 -31.03 0.83 -11.94
N ASP A 26 -32.20 1.35 -11.55
CA ASP A 26 -32.39 2.76 -11.22
C ASP A 26 -31.82 3.12 -9.84
N ALA A 27 -31.89 2.19 -8.88
CA ALA A 27 -31.31 2.36 -7.54
C ALA A 27 -29.77 2.48 -7.59
N ALA A 28 -29.12 1.75 -8.50
CA ALA A 28 -27.66 1.79 -8.67
C ALA A 28 -27.17 3.08 -9.38
N ARG A 29 -27.98 3.68 -10.25
CA ARG A 29 -27.60 4.90 -11.00
C ARG A 29 -27.86 6.19 -10.23
N SER A 30 -28.74 6.19 -9.23
CA SER A 30 -29.08 7.38 -8.43
C SER A 30 -28.03 7.72 -7.35
N SER A 31 -27.14 6.78 -7.00
CA SER A 31 -26.30 6.91 -5.78
C SER A 31 -24.87 7.42 -6.00
N SER A 32 -24.42 7.72 -7.23
CA SER A 32 -23.00 7.95 -7.51
C SER A 32 -22.54 9.40 -7.72
N SER A 33 -23.40 10.41 -7.55
CA SER A 33 -23.00 11.81 -7.88
C SER A 33 -22.87 12.79 -6.71
N GLY A 34 -23.00 12.37 -5.45
CA GLY A 34 -22.92 13.36 -4.37
C GLY A 34 -22.77 12.85 -2.95
N THR A 35 -21.61 12.25 -2.60
CA THR A 35 -21.13 12.24 -1.18
C THR A 35 -19.66 11.85 -0.98
N ILE A 36 -18.89 11.50 -2.03
CA ILE A 36 -17.48 11.07 -1.89
C ILE A 36 -16.58 12.18 -1.29
N GLN A 37 -16.95 13.45 -1.46
CA GLN A 37 -16.13 14.58 -0.99
C GLN A 37 -16.08 14.71 0.55
N GLY A 38 -17.18 14.42 1.25
CA GLY A 38 -17.28 14.57 2.71
C GLY A 38 -16.62 13.42 3.48
N SER A 39 -16.72 12.20 2.95
CA SER A 39 -16.09 11.01 3.53
C SER A 39 -14.57 11.02 3.37
N ALA A 40 -14.05 11.59 2.28
CA ALA A 40 -12.61 11.76 2.09
C ALA A 40 -11.98 12.69 3.13
N SER A 41 -12.66 13.78 3.52
CA SER A 41 -12.17 14.73 4.54
C SER A 41 -12.21 14.14 5.96
N ALA A 42 -13.30 13.42 6.29
CA ALA A 42 -13.39 12.71 7.57
C ALA A 42 -12.33 11.61 7.68
N PHE A 43 -12.13 10.82 6.61
CA PHE A 43 -11.08 9.81 6.54
C PHE A 43 -9.68 10.44 6.63
N ALA A 44 -9.45 11.58 5.97
CA ALA A 44 -8.20 12.33 6.10
C ALA A 44 -7.95 12.83 7.53
N SER A 45 -8.99 13.21 8.28
CA SER A 45 -8.86 13.54 9.71
C SER A 45 -8.55 12.33 10.59
N PHE A 46 -9.01 11.13 10.23
CA PHE A 46 -8.64 9.89 10.93
C PHE A 46 -7.25 9.39 10.55
N LEU A 47 -6.82 9.60 9.30
CA LEU A 47 -5.48 9.30 8.82
C LEU A 47 -4.47 10.38 9.16
N SER A 48 -4.92 11.55 9.61
CA SER A 48 -4.05 12.57 10.15
C SER A 48 -3.36 11.92 11.34
N PRO A 49 -2.05 11.63 11.26
CA PRO A 49 -1.37 11.02 12.38
C PRO A 49 -1.64 11.95 13.55
N THR A 50 -2.27 11.41 14.60
CA THR A 50 -2.30 12.10 15.87
C THR A 50 -0.83 12.23 16.21
N GLN A 51 -0.29 13.41 15.94
CA GLN A 51 1.09 13.75 16.15
C GLN A 51 1.22 13.85 17.67
N GLU A 52 1.20 12.71 18.37
CA GLU A 52 2.04 12.57 19.54
C GLU A 52 3.36 13.17 19.10
N ARG A 53 3.80 14.22 19.80
CA ARG A 53 4.98 15.02 19.43
C ARG A 53 6.20 14.12 19.53
N GLN A 54 6.39 13.26 18.54
CA GLN A 54 7.57 12.45 18.39
C GLN A 54 8.69 13.41 18.09
N THR A 55 9.75 13.30 18.87
CA THR A 55 10.96 14.07 18.58
C THR A 55 11.46 13.69 17.19
N PRO A 56 12.10 14.60 16.44
CA PRO A 56 12.73 14.27 15.16
C PRO A 56 13.64 13.04 15.25
N GLU A 57 14.29 12.86 16.40
CA GLU A 57 15.13 11.72 16.74
C GLU A 57 14.32 10.41 16.80
N GLU A 58 13.18 10.39 17.50
CA GLU A 58 12.28 9.24 17.57
C GLU A 58 11.70 8.89 16.20
N ALA A 59 11.32 9.90 15.42
CA ALA A 59 10.81 9.71 14.07
C ALA A 59 11.87 9.10 13.15
N ALA A 60 13.11 9.61 13.21
CA ALA A 60 14.24 9.09 12.44
C ALA A 60 14.61 7.65 12.85
N ARG A 61 14.59 7.35 14.17
CA ARG A 61 14.80 6.00 14.68
C ARG A 61 13.74 5.04 14.14
N ARG A 62 12.47 5.38 14.28
CA ARG A 62 11.35 4.53 13.82
C ARG A 62 11.40 4.26 12.32
N ALA A 63 11.73 5.29 11.52
CA ALA A 63 11.89 5.15 10.08
C ALA A 63 13.09 4.25 9.72
N ALA A 64 14.20 4.36 10.45
CA ALA A 64 15.37 3.51 10.28
C ALA A 64 15.07 2.04 10.63
N GLU A 65 14.36 1.78 11.73
CA GLU A 65 13.95 0.43 12.12
C GLU A 65 13.09 -0.24 11.04
N GLU A 66 12.10 0.48 10.54
CA GLU A 66 11.23 -0.01 9.47
C GLU A 66 12.03 -0.30 8.19
N PHE A 67 12.91 0.63 7.81
CA PHE A 67 13.75 0.48 6.63
C PHE A 67 14.65 -0.75 6.70
N VAL A 68 15.32 -0.97 7.84
CA VAL A 68 16.21 -2.12 8.06
C VAL A 68 15.40 -3.43 8.11
N SER A 69 14.24 -3.41 8.76
CA SER A 69 13.34 -4.56 8.80
C SER A 69 12.96 -5.04 7.39
N ILE A 70 12.48 -4.13 6.55
CA ILE A 70 12.02 -4.45 5.19
C ILE A 70 13.20 -4.79 4.26
N SER A 71 14.28 -4.01 4.30
CA SER A 71 15.33 -4.09 3.27
C SER A 71 16.38 -5.16 3.55
N MET A 72 16.49 -5.62 4.79
CA MET A 72 17.56 -6.54 5.20
C MET A 72 17.03 -7.78 5.91
N VAL A 73 16.23 -7.60 6.97
CA VAL A 73 15.83 -8.74 7.81
C VAL A 73 14.78 -9.62 7.12
N GLN A 74 13.74 -9.03 6.53
CA GLN A 74 12.72 -9.79 5.80
C GLN A 74 13.30 -10.66 4.66
N PRO A 75 14.19 -10.16 3.79
CA PRO A 75 14.84 -10.98 2.78
C PRO A 75 15.59 -12.19 3.36
N ILE A 76 16.32 -12.01 4.47
CA ILE A 76 17.02 -13.12 5.14
C ILE A 76 16.02 -14.18 5.61
N LEU A 77 14.92 -13.77 6.23
CA LEU A 77 13.86 -14.68 6.65
C LEU A 77 13.22 -15.42 5.47
N SER A 78 13.01 -14.74 4.34
CA SER A 78 12.51 -15.38 3.12
C SER A 78 13.47 -16.46 2.62
N SER A 79 14.76 -16.13 2.47
CA SER A 79 15.78 -17.05 1.96
C SER A 79 15.97 -18.28 2.86
N LEU A 80 15.90 -18.11 4.18
CA LEU A 80 15.96 -19.23 5.12
C LEU A 80 14.83 -20.22 4.89
N ARG A 81 13.61 -19.73 4.63
CA ARG A 81 12.45 -20.59 4.38
C ARG A 81 12.41 -21.17 2.97
N GLU A 82 13.01 -20.50 1.98
CA GLU A 82 13.18 -21.06 0.63
C GLU A 82 14.13 -22.27 0.63
N THR A 83 14.98 -22.36 1.65
CA THR A 83 15.91 -23.47 1.84
C THR A 83 15.25 -24.65 2.58
N GLU A 84 14.10 -24.45 3.23
CA GLU A 84 13.37 -25.53 3.90
C GLU A 84 12.54 -26.35 2.90
N ASP A 85 13.09 -27.51 2.52
CA ASP A 85 12.37 -28.52 1.75
C ASP A 85 11.67 -29.51 2.70
N ALA A 86 10.57 -29.06 3.31
CA ALA A 86 9.78 -29.90 4.22
C ALA A 86 8.91 -30.89 3.44
N ALA A 87 9.09 -32.19 3.70
CA ALA A 87 8.25 -33.23 3.11
C ALA A 87 6.81 -33.22 3.68
N ALA A 88 5.84 -33.70 2.90
CA ALA A 88 4.46 -33.88 3.38
C ALA A 88 4.41 -34.86 4.58
N PRO A 89 3.53 -34.65 5.60
CA PRO A 89 2.45 -33.66 5.71
C PRO A 89 2.83 -32.32 6.34
N PHE A 90 4.12 -32.08 6.60
CA PHE A 90 4.62 -30.88 7.29
C PHE A 90 5.05 -29.76 6.34
N ALA A 91 4.88 -29.95 5.03
CA ALA A 91 5.10 -28.92 4.04
C ALA A 91 4.16 -27.71 4.27
N PRO A 92 4.60 -26.47 3.98
CA PRO A 92 3.77 -25.29 4.17
C PRO A 92 2.47 -25.38 3.37
N GLY A 93 1.35 -25.33 4.09
CA GLY A 93 0.01 -25.34 3.50
C GLY A 93 -0.38 -24.00 2.87
N ASP A 94 -1.50 -23.99 2.15
CA ASP A 94 -1.99 -22.81 1.43
C ASP A 94 -2.27 -21.59 2.33
N ALA A 95 -2.72 -21.83 3.57
CA ALA A 95 -2.96 -20.75 4.53
C ALA A 95 -1.63 -20.13 4.98
N GLU A 96 -0.67 -20.97 5.38
CA GLU A 96 0.64 -20.53 5.83
C GLU A 96 1.37 -19.74 4.74
N ARG A 97 1.35 -20.19 3.48
CA ARG A 97 1.94 -19.48 2.35
C ARG A 97 1.40 -18.06 2.17
N ARG A 98 0.11 -17.83 2.43
CA ARG A 98 -0.52 -16.51 2.32
C ARG A 98 -0.15 -15.59 3.47
N PHE A 99 -0.06 -16.12 4.69
CA PHE A 99 0.23 -15.31 5.88
C PHE A 99 1.73 -15.18 6.19
N ARG A 100 2.58 -16.00 5.56
CA ARG A 100 4.03 -16.00 5.74
C ARG A 100 4.67 -14.60 5.61
N PRO A 101 4.40 -13.80 4.57
CA PRO A 101 4.99 -12.47 4.46
C PRO A 101 4.61 -11.54 5.63
N MET A 102 3.41 -11.67 6.17
CA MET A 102 2.96 -10.87 7.32
C MET A 102 3.66 -11.29 8.61
N LEU A 103 3.84 -12.61 8.80
CA LEU A 103 4.62 -13.13 9.92
C LEU A 103 6.08 -12.69 9.84
N ASP A 104 6.65 -12.70 8.64
CA ASP A 104 8.04 -12.30 8.41
C ASP A 104 8.23 -10.81 8.73
N ALA A 105 7.29 -9.96 8.32
CA ALA A 105 7.32 -8.54 8.65
C ALA A 105 7.27 -8.28 10.16
N GLU A 106 6.40 -8.98 10.90
CA GLU A 106 6.29 -8.83 12.35
C GLU A 106 7.54 -9.34 13.08
N ILE A 107 8.06 -10.50 12.67
CA ILE A 107 9.30 -11.05 13.23
C ILE A 107 10.47 -10.10 12.97
N ALA A 108 10.60 -9.61 11.72
CA ALA A 108 11.66 -8.69 11.34
C ALA A 108 11.61 -7.39 12.17
N ARG A 109 10.41 -6.80 12.33
CA ARG A 109 10.23 -5.61 13.17
C ARG A 109 10.62 -5.89 14.63
N ARG A 110 10.21 -7.02 15.21
CA ARG A 110 10.57 -7.39 16.60
C ARG A 110 12.06 -7.60 16.79
N ILE A 111 12.72 -8.24 15.81
CA ILE A 111 14.17 -8.43 15.83
C ILE A 111 14.84 -7.06 15.93
N VAL A 112 14.50 -6.16 15.01
CA VAL A 112 15.12 -4.83 14.91
C VAL A 112 14.85 -3.95 16.14
N GLN A 113 13.70 -4.11 16.80
CA GLN A 113 13.32 -3.33 17.98
C GLN A 113 13.94 -3.81 19.30
N ARG A 114 14.23 -5.11 19.43
CA ARG A 114 14.75 -5.70 20.68
C ARG A 114 16.25 -5.58 20.82
N GLU A 115 16.95 -5.66 19.70
CA GLU A 115 18.40 -5.56 19.63
C GLU A 115 18.77 -4.11 19.31
N ASP A 116 19.75 -3.53 20.03
CA ASP A 116 20.25 -2.19 19.74
C ASP A 116 21.18 -2.24 18.51
N TYR A 117 20.59 -2.46 17.34
CA TYR A 117 21.31 -2.64 16.09
C TYR A 117 22.14 -1.39 15.77
N ALA A 118 23.46 -1.53 15.75
CA ALA A 118 24.38 -0.45 15.36
C ALA A 118 24.05 0.11 13.96
N LEU A 119 23.53 -0.73 13.05
CA LEU A 119 23.09 -0.29 11.73
C LEU A 119 21.87 0.64 11.80
N VAL A 120 20.89 0.35 12.66
CA VAL A 120 19.72 1.22 12.86
C VAL A 120 20.16 2.56 13.42
N ASN A 121 21.07 2.56 14.39
CA ASN A 121 21.65 3.78 14.96
C ASN A 121 22.27 4.66 13.87
N GLU A 122 23.08 4.07 12.99
CA GLU A 122 23.73 4.80 11.89
C GLU A 122 22.74 5.33 10.85
N VAL A 123 21.74 4.51 10.47
CA VAL A 123 20.70 4.93 9.51
C VAL A 123 19.84 6.04 10.10
N ALA A 124 19.45 5.93 11.37
CA ALA A 124 18.68 6.95 12.08
C ALA A 124 19.44 8.27 12.14
N ARG A 125 20.75 8.22 12.46
CA ARG A 125 21.62 9.40 12.46
C ARG A 125 21.63 10.08 11.08
N ARG A 126 21.83 9.31 10.00
CA ARG A 126 21.82 9.85 8.62
C ARG A 126 20.46 10.42 8.22
N MET A 127 19.36 9.81 8.64
CA MET A 127 18.01 10.32 8.40
C MET A 127 17.80 11.66 9.11
N LEU A 128 18.25 11.76 10.36
CA LEU A 128 18.15 12.98 11.16
C LEU A 128 18.99 14.13 10.57
N GLU A 129 20.25 13.86 10.19
CA GLU A 129 21.12 14.83 9.52
C GLU A 129 20.47 15.38 8.24
N ARG A 130 19.84 14.50 7.45
CA ARG A 130 19.14 14.89 6.23
C ARG A 130 17.89 15.71 6.50
N MET A 131 17.15 15.39 7.56
CA MET A 131 15.97 16.16 7.98
C MET A 131 16.36 17.56 8.48
N GLY A 132 17.44 17.68 9.25
CA GLY A 132 17.97 18.97 9.71
C GLY A 132 18.41 19.87 8.55
N GLY A 133 19.18 19.32 7.60
CA GLY A 133 19.61 20.07 6.40
C GLY A 133 18.45 20.47 5.48
N ALA A 134 17.37 19.67 5.41
CA ALA A 134 16.18 20.02 4.65
C ALA A 134 15.41 21.20 5.26
N ALA A 135 15.39 21.33 6.59
CA ALA A 135 14.75 22.45 7.28
C ALA A 135 15.52 23.77 7.04
N GLU A 136 16.85 23.74 7.11
CA GLU A 136 17.71 24.90 6.83
C GLU A 136 17.62 25.38 5.37
N ALA A 137 17.55 24.44 4.41
CA ALA A 137 17.39 24.76 3.00
C ALA A 137 16.06 25.48 2.70
N GLN A 138 14.97 25.09 3.36
CA GLN A 138 13.65 25.74 3.22
C GLN A 138 13.64 27.15 3.82
N ALA A 139 14.27 27.36 4.97
CA ALA A 139 14.42 28.68 5.59
C ALA A 139 15.23 29.64 4.70
N GLY A 140 16.31 29.14 4.08
CA GLY A 140 17.11 29.93 3.14
C GLY A 140 16.39 30.28 1.83
N GLN A 141 15.43 29.47 1.39
CA GLN A 141 14.60 29.76 0.22
C GLN A 141 13.55 30.83 0.51
N ALA A 142 12.89 30.77 1.67
CA ALA A 142 11.94 31.79 2.10
C ALA A 142 12.59 33.17 2.28
N GLY A 143 13.81 33.23 2.82
CA GLY A 143 14.57 34.48 2.92
C GLY A 143 14.95 35.09 1.56
N LYS A 144 15.30 34.25 0.58
CA LYS A 144 15.59 34.70 -0.80
C LYS A 144 14.37 35.13 -1.59
N GLU A 145 13.19 34.69 -1.19
CA GLU A 145 11.93 35.06 -1.84
C GLU A 145 11.40 36.41 -1.31
N LEU A 146 11.58 36.67 0.00
CA LEU A 146 11.27 37.96 0.62
C LEU A 146 12.15 39.11 0.08
N ASP A 147 13.45 38.85 -0.14
CA ASP A 147 14.40 39.83 -0.71
C ASP A 147 14.16 40.11 -2.20
N ARG A 148 13.41 39.22 -2.90
CA ARG A 148 13.10 39.37 -4.32
C ARG A 148 11.85 40.23 -4.59
N HIS A 149 11.11 40.58 -3.54
CA HIS A 149 9.86 41.33 -3.59
C HIS A 149 9.92 42.68 -2.84
N ALA A 150 11.10 43.07 -2.32
CA ALA A 150 11.39 44.37 -1.75
C ALA A 150 12.18 45.24 -2.74
#